data_AF-A0A7J4MNY6-F1
#
_entry.id   AF-A0A7J4MNY6-F1
#
_cell.length_a   1.000
_cell.length_b   1.000
_cell.length_c   1.000
_cell.angle_alpha   90.00
_cell.angle_beta   90.00
_cell.angle_gamma   90.00
#
_symmetry.space_group_name_H-M   'P 1'
#
loop_
_entity.id
_entity.type
_entity.pdbx_description
1 polymer ?
#
loop_
_entity_poly.entity_id
_entity_poly.type
_entity_poly.pdbx_seq_one_letter_code
_entity_poly.pdbx_strand_id
1 'polypeptide(L)'
;MNDQKPMNTIAKAAIIILFGTIFIKLLTYVFRIIIARTGVENYGLISLGLAVYGVISVICIFGMDTGLYGLLSRTIQKEEEKAKEFIVSAVKISLALSLILSFLLFILSDWLALTYFHNENLKIIIQIIAISIPFGVFRSIIQTT
;
A
#
# COMPACT_ATOMS: atom_id res chain seq x y z
N MET A 1 16.42 -33.14 -18.79
CA MET A 1 17.02 -31.83 -19.16
C MET A 1 15.91 -30.86 -19.61
N ASN A 2 15.16 -30.25 -18.68
CA ASN A 2 14.38 -29.03 -19.00
C ASN A 2 14.03 -28.17 -17.75
N ASP A 3 14.81 -28.27 -16.66
CA ASP A 3 14.54 -27.55 -15.40
C ASP A 3 15.09 -26.11 -15.37
N GLN A 4 15.69 -25.63 -16.47
CA GLN A 4 16.33 -24.31 -16.54
C GLN A 4 15.36 -23.15 -16.87
N LYS A 5 14.19 -23.44 -17.45
CA LYS A 5 13.20 -22.42 -17.84
C LYS A 5 12.58 -21.66 -16.65
N PRO A 6 12.19 -22.29 -15.53
CA PRO A 6 11.60 -21.55 -14.40
C PRO A 6 12.62 -20.66 -13.69
N MET A 7 13.84 -21.15 -13.46
CA MET A 7 14.85 -20.43 -12.66
C MET A 7 15.33 -19.14 -13.33
N ASN A 8 15.53 -19.17 -14.66
CA ASN A 8 15.94 -17.98 -15.42
C ASN A 8 14.80 -16.94 -15.51
N THR A 9 13.54 -17.38 -15.48
CA THR A 9 12.37 -16.49 -15.49
C THR A 9 12.21 -15.78 -14.15
N ILE A 10 12.36 -16.51 -13.04
CA ILE A 10 12.33 -15.94 -11.69
C ILE A 10 13.48 -14.95 -11.49
N ALA A 11 14.69 -15.29 -11.95
CA ALA A 11 15.86 -14.42 -11.86
C ALA A 11 15.66 -13.09 -12.62
N LYS A 12 15.13 -13.14 -13.84
CA LYS A 12 14.83 -11.92 -14.62
C LYS A 12 13.77 -11.06 -13.92
N ALA A 13 12.70 -11.67 -13.40
CA ALA A 13 11.67 -10.95 -12.65
C ALA A 13 12.23 -10.29 -11.39
N ALA A 14 13.06 -11.01 -10.62
CA ALA A 14 13.71 -10.48 -9.42
C ALA A 14 14.61 -9.27 -9.73
N ILE A 15 15.39 -9.33 -10.82
CA ILE A 15 16.24 -8.21 -11.27
C ILE A 15 15.37 -6.99 -11.61
N ILE A 16 14.29 -7.17 -12.36
CA ILE A 16 13.37 -6.08 -12.72
C ILE A 16 12.77 -5.43 -11.46
N ILE A 17 12.30 -6.25 -10.50
CA ILE A 17 11.73 -5.76 -9.24
C ILE A 17 12.78 -5.02 -8.40
N LEU A 18 14.01 -5.53 -8.32
CA LEU A 18 15.11 -4.91 -7.57
C LEU A 18 15.45 -3.54 -8.14
N PHE A 19 15.69 -3.44 -9.45
CA PHE A 19 15.99 -2.17 -10.11
C PHE A 19 14.83 -1.17 -9.96
N GLY A 20 13.59 -1.61 -10.15
CA GLY A 20 12.41 -0.79 -9.93
C GLY A 20 12.33 -0.26 -8.50
N THR A 21 12.63 -1.10 -7.51
CA THR A 21 12.61 -0.72 -6.08
C THR A 21 13.69 0.28 -5.75
N ILE A 22 14.92 0.08 -6.24
CA ILE A 22 16.03 1.02 -6.05
C ILE A 22 15.67 2.38 -6.66
N PHE A 23 15.15 2.37 -7.89
CA PHE A 23 14.76 3.60 -8.59
C PHE A 23 13.67 4.36 -7.85
N ILE A 24 12.61 3.68 -7.39
CA ILE A 24 11.54 4.29 -6.58
C ILE A 24 12.10 4.89 -5.28
N LYS A 25 13.02 4.20 -4.60
CA LYS A 25 13.59 4.66 -3.33
C LYS A 25 14.47 5.89 -3.54
N LEU A 26 15.27 5.91 -4.61
CA LEU A 26 16.11 7.05 -4.95
C LEU A 26 15.24 8.29 -5.22
N LEU A 27 14.19 8.13 -6.03
CA LEU A 27 13.26 9.20 -6.35
C LEU A 27 12.58 9.73 -5.08
N THR A 28 12.08 8.83 -4.24
CA THR A 28 11.49 9.17 -2.92
C THR A 28 12.44 10.00 -2.07
N TYR A 29 13.73 9.65 -2.06
CA TYR A 29 14.74 10.36 -1.27
C TYR A 29 14.99 11.78 -1.81
N VAL A 30 15.08 11.94 -3.14
CA VAL A 30 15.22 13.26 -3.77
C VAL A 30 13.99 14.14 -3.45
N PHE A 31 12.78 13.59 -3.55
CA PHE A 31 11.55 14.29 -3.16
C PHE A 31 11.61 14.77 -1.70
N ARG A 32 12.07 13.90 -0.78
CA ARG A 32 12.23 14.26 0.64
C ARG A 32 13.21 15.41 0.85
N ILE A 33 14.34 15.42 0.14
CA ILE A 33 15.33 16.52 0.23
C ILE A 33 14.73 17.84 -0.27
N ILE A 34 14.00 17.82 -1.38
CA ILE A 34 13.36 19.02 -1.94
C ILE A 34 12.37 19.61 -0.94
N ILE A 35 11.52 18.77 -0.34
CA ILE A 35 10.52 19.19 0.65
C ILE A 35 11.18 19.70 1.94
N ALA A 36 12.24 19.04 2.40
CA ALA A 36 12.98 19.48 3.59
C ALA A 36 13.58 20.89 3.40
N ARG A 37 13.93 21.26 2.16
CA ARG A 37 14.47 22.57 1.83
C ARG A 37 13.41 23.68 1.84
N THR A 38 12.13 23.35 1.65
CA THR A 38 11.00 24.30 1.73
C THR A 38 10.53 24.58 3.16
N GLY A 39 11.10 23.91 4.17
CA GLY A 39 10.82 24.15 5.58
C GLY A 39 10.63 22.86 6.37
N VAL A 40 11.24 22.80 7.56
CA VAL A 40 11.18 21.63 8.46
C VAL A 40 9.73 21.30 8.85
N GLU A 41 8.87 22.32 8.99
CA GLU A 41 7.45 22.17 9.28
C GLU A 41 6.72 21.38 8.19
N ASN A 42 6.88 21.76 6.92
CA ASN A 42 6.24 21.08 5.78
C ASN A 42 6.68 19.62 5.63
N TYR A 43 7.95 19.34 5.92
CA TYR A 43 8.46 17.97 5.91
C TYR A 43 7.84 17.12 7.03
N GLY A 44 7.67 17.68 8.23
CA GLY A 44 7.00 17.01 9.36
C GLY A 44 5.56 16.62 9.02
N LEU A 45 4.80 17.55 8.41
CA LEU A 45 3.43 17.33 7.98
C LEU A 45 3.31 16.19 6.95
N ILE A 46 4.15 16.19 5.92
CA ILE A 46 4.14 15.15 4.89
C ILE A 46 4.59 13.80 5.45
N SER A 47 5.62 13.77 6.28
CA SER A 47 6.10 12.54 6.92
C SER A 47 5.02 11.90 7.79
N LEU A 48 4.24 12.72 8.50
CA LEU A 48 3.17 12.23 9.36
C LEU A 48 1.99 11.71 8.55
N GLY A 49 1.60 12.41 7.47
CA GLY A 49 0.62 11.91 6.52
C GLY A 49 1.03 10.54 5.95
N LEU A 50 2.29 10.38 5.54
CA LEU A 50 2.81 9.09 5.07
C LEU A 50 2.79 8.00 6.14
N ALA A 51 3.05 8.34 7.40
CA ALA A 51 2.95 7.39 8.51
C ALA A 51 1.51 6.91 8.72
N VAL A 52 0.54 7.85 8.72
CA VAL A 52 -0.89 7.54 8.80
C VAL A 52 -1.33 6.67 7.62
N TYR A 53 -0.92 7.02 6.39
CA TYR A 53 -1.17 6.20 5.22
C TYR A 53 -0.64 4.77 5.39
N GLY A 54 0.58 4.62 5.91
CA GLY A 54 1.20 3.32 6.16
C GLY A 54 0.41 2.46 7.13
N VAL A 55 0.03 3.02 8.29
CA VAL A 55 -0.77 2.31 9.30
C VAL A 55 -2.12 1.88 8.73
N ILE A 56 -2.83 2.79 8.05
CA ILE A 56 -4.14 2.48 7.46
C ILE A 56 -4.03 1.45 6.35
N SER A 57 -3.01 1.56 5.49
CA SER A 57 -2.79 0.60 4.40
C SER A 57 -2.56 -0.81 4.93
N VAL A 58 -1.77 -0.96 6.00
CA VAL A 58 -1.56 -2.26 6.66
C VAL A 58 -2.88 -2.82 7.20
N ILE A 59 -3.72 -1.98 7.81
CA ILE A 59 -5.04 -2.39 8.31
C ILE A 59 -5.96 -2.79 7.15
N CYS A 60 -5.98 -2.03 6.05
CA CYS A 60 -6.84 -2.32 4.90
C CYS A 60 -6.47 -3.63 4.18
N ILE A 61 -5.16 -3.91 4.07
CA ILE A 61 -4.64 -5.13 3.45
C ILE A 61 -4.84 -6.34 4.37
N PHE A 62 -5.01 -6.13 5.68
CA PHE A 62 -5.40 -7.16 6.66
C PHE A 62 -4.58 -8.46 6.56
N GLY A 63 -3.25 -8.33 6.33
CA GLY A 63 -2.34 -9.46 6.23
C GLY A 63 -2.48 -10.32 4.96
N MET A 64 -3.24 -9.87 3.94
CA MET A 64 -3.39 -10.60 2.68
C MET A 64 -2.06 -10.76 1.93
N ASP A 65 -1.18 -9.76 1.95
CA ASP A 65 0.10 -9.81 1.23
C ASP A 65 1.05 -10.91 1.69
N THR A 66 0.88 -11.46 2.90
CA THR A 66 1.77 -12.51 3.45
C THR A 66 1.00 -13.77 3.88
N GLY A 67 -0.19 -13.62 4.45
CA GLY A 67 -1.03 -14.74 4.89
C GLY A 67 -1.70 -15.50 3.75
N LEU A 68 -2.08 -14.81 2.66
CA LEU A 68 -2.77 -15.41 1.52
C LEU A 68 -1.81 -16.31 0.73
N TYR A 69 -0.59 -15.86 0.45
CA TYR A 69 0.41 -16.64 -0.30
C TYR A 69 0.78 -17.96 0.39
N GLY A 70 0.90 -17.96 1.72
CA GLY A 70 1.22 -19.15 2.50
C GLY A 70 0.10 -20.20 2.48
N LEU A 71 -1.16 -19.77 2.59
CA LEU A 71 -2.32 -20.64 2.50
C LEU A 71 -2.53 -21.15 1.06
N LEU A 72 -2.40 -20.27 0.06
CA LEU A 72 -2.58 -20.62 -1.35
C LEU A 72 -1.57 -21.65 -1.83
N SER A 73 -0.30 -21.51 -1.45
CA SER A 73 0.75 -22.48 -1.79
C SER A 73 0.41 -23.91 -1.31
N ARG A 74 -0.32 -24.03 -0.19
CA ARG A 74 -0.77 -25.32 0.37
C ARG A 74 -2.10 -25.81 -0.23
N THR A 75 -3.01 -24.91 -0.57
CA THR A 75 -4.38 -25.26 -0.99
C THR A 75 -4.50 -25.48 -2.50
N ILE A 76 -3.70 -24.80 -3.34
CA ILE A 76 -3.69 -25.00 -4.81
C ILE A 76 -3.40 -26.44 -5.21
N GLN A 77 -2.57 -27.15 -4.43
CA GLN A 77 -2.23 -28.55 -4.72
C GLN A 77 -3.40 -29.52 -4.48
N LYS A 78 -4.46 -29.11 -3.76
CA LYS A 78 -5.57 -29.99 -3.38
C LYS A 78 -6.92 -29.54 -3.96
N GLU A 79 -7.23 -28.25 -3.92
CA GLU A 79 -8.52 -27.71 -4.34
C GLU A 79 -8.35 -26.27 -4.89
N GLU A 80 -7.97 -26.14 -6.17
CA GLU A 80 -7.77 -24.83 -6.84
C GLU A 80 -9.02 -23.93 -6.80
N GLU A 81 -10.22 -24.50 -6.87
CA GLU A 81 -11.47 -23.73 -6.92
C GLU A 81 -11.73 -23.00 -5.59
N LYS A 82 -11.58 -23.70 -4.45
CA LYS A 82 -11.71 -23.08 -3.12
C LYS A 82 -10.62 -22.06 -2.83
N ALA A 83 -9.42 -22.27 -3.37
CA ALA A 83 -8.33 -21.30 -3.28
C ALA A 83 -8.70 -19.98 -3.98
N LYS A 84 -9.28 -20.04 -5.18
CA LYS A 84 -9.76 -18.87 -5.92
C LYS A 84 -10.90 -18.15 -5.21
N GLU A 85 -11.87 -18.89 -4.66
CA GLU A 85 -12.97 -18.30 -3.89
C GLU A 85 -12.49 -17.56 -2.64
N PHE A 86 -11.47 -18.10 -1.97
CA PHE A 86 -10.86 -17.45 -0.81
C PHE A 86 -10.15 -16.15 -1.18
N ILE A 87 -9.39 -16.13 -2.30
CA ILE A 87 -8.76 -14.90 -2.82
C ILE A 87 -9.82 -13.85 -3.11
N VAL A 88 -10.87 -14.21 -3.86
CA VAL A 88 -11.93 -13.27 -4.26
C VAL A 88 -12.64 -12.69 -3.04
N SER A 89 -12.90 -13.53 -2.02
CA SER A 89 -13.54 -13.09 -0.77
C SER A 89 -12.65 -12.14 0.02
N ALA A 90 -11.37 -12.48 0.17
CA ALA A 90 -10.41 -11.62 0.86
C ALA A 90 -10.24 -10.27 0.14
N VAL A 91 -10.15 -10.28 -1.20
CA VAL A 91 -10.07 -9.07 -2.04
C VAL A 91 -11.28 -8.17 -1.82
N LYS A 92 -12.49 -8.72 -1.81
CA LYS A 92 -13.73 -7.97 -1.56
C LYS A 92 -13.73 -7.32 -0.16
N ILE A 93 -13.28 -8.05 0.86
CA ILE A 93 -13.21 -7.55 2.24
C ILE A 93 -12.21 -6.40 2.34
N SER A 94 -10.99 -6.55 1.80
CA SER A 94 -9.99 -5.48 1.81
C SER A 94 -10.44 -4.24 1.05
N LEU A 95 -11.15 -4.41 -0.08
CA LEU A 95 -11.70 -3.28 -0.82
C LEU A 95 -12.77 -2.53 -0.01
N ALA A 96 -13.71 -3.26 0.60
CA ALA A 96 -14.74 -2.67 1.45
C ALA A 96 -14.13 -1.94 2.67
N LEU A 97 -13.14 -2.57 3.31
CA LEU A 97 -12.43 -2.01 4.46
C LEU A 97 -11.68 -0.73 4.06
N SER A 98 -11.05 -0.72 2.88
CA SER A 98 -10.35 0.47 2.36
C SER A 98 -11.27 1.66 2.15
N LEU A 99 -12.48 1.43 1.63
CA LEU A 99 -13.47 2.49 1.43
C LEU A 99 -13.97 3.03 2.77
N ILE A 100 -14.24 2.15 3.73
CA ILE A 100 -14.70 2.54 5.07
C ILE A 100 -13.61 3.36 5.79
N LEU A 101 -12.36 2.89 5.81
CA LEU A 101 -11.27 3.61 6.47
C LEU A 101 -10.94 4.92 5.74
N SER A 102 -10.95 4.93 4.41
CA SER A 102 -10.77 6.16 3.62
C SER A 102 -11.82 7.20 3.96
N PHE A 103 -13.10 6.80 4.01
CA PHE A 103 -14.20 7.70 4.33
C PHE A 103 -14.11 8.20 5.77
N LEU A 104 -13.78 7.32 6.71
CA LEU A 104 -13.59 7.69 8.11
C LEU A 104 -12.43 8.69 8.25
N LEU A 105 -11.31 8.45 7.56
CA LEU A 105 -10.16 9.35 7.58
C LEU A 105 -10.46 10.71 6.95
N PHE A 106 -11.29 10.75 5.91
CA PHE A 106 -11.73 12.00 5.29
C PHE A 106 -12.53 12.85 6.26
N ILE A 107 -13.45 12.25 7.03
CA ILE A 107 -14.22 12.98 8.06
C ILE A 107 -13.32 13.39 9.23
N LEU A 108 -12.42 12.50 9.66
CA LEU A 108 -11.49 12.80 10.75
C LEU A 108 -10.40 13.81 10.35
N SER A 109 -10.24 14.12 9.06
CA SER A 109 -9.20 15.02 8.55
C SER A 109 -9.28 16.41 9.16
N ASP A 110 -10.49 16.93 9.35
CA ASP A 110 -10.72 18.23 9.98
C ASP A 110 -10.29 18.23 11.45
N TRP A 111 -10.62 17.15 12.17
CA TRP A 111 -10.25 17.00 13.58
C TRP A 111 -8.74 16.81 13.75
N LEU A 112 -8.11 15.98 12.92
CA LEU A 112 -6.66 15.76 12.94
C LEU A 112 -5.88 17.04 12.61
N ALA A 113 -6.30 17.79 11.59
CA ALA A 113 -5.61 19.01 11.17
C ALA A 113 -5.70 20.13 12.22
N LEU A 114 -6.89 20.33 12.80
CA LEU A 114 -7.13 21.42 13.76
C LEU A 114 -6.60 21.11 15.16
N THR A 115 -6.70 19.86 15.63
CA THR A 115 -6.34 19.51 17.03
C THR A 115 -4.87 19.18 17.21
N TYR A 116 -4.24 18.47 16.25
CA TYR A 116 -2.85 18.02 16.43
C TYR A 116 -1.80 18.94 15.81
N PHE A 117 -2.14 19.63 14.71
CA PHE A 117 -1.15 20.36 13.92
C PHE A 117 -1.41 21.86 13.83
N HIS A 118 -2.60 22.32 14.24
CA HIS A 118 -3.01 23.73 14.22
C HIS A 118 -2.72 24.42 12.87
N ASN A 119 -2.73 23.64 11.77
CA ASN A 119 -2.30 24.10 10.46
C ASN A 119 -3.28 23.58 9.39
N GLU A 120 -4.06 24.49 8.81
CA GLU A 120 -5.11 24.17 7.82
C GLU A 120 -4.55 23.49 6.57
N ASN A 121 -3.26 23.71 6.26
CA ASN A 121 -2.60 23.08 5.12
C ASN A 121 -2.55 21.54 5.27
N LEU A 122 -2.54 21.01 6.49
CA LEU A 122 -2.52 19.56 6.71
C LEU A 122 -3.84 18.90 6.34
N LYS A 123 -4.97 19.61 6.43
CA LYS A 123 -6.28 19.09 6.03
C LYS A 123 -6.24 18.58 4.59
N ILE A 124 -5.70 19.40 3.67
CA ILE A 124 -5.60 19.04 2.25
C ILE A 124 -4.74 17.77 2.06
N ILE A 125 -3.65 17.65 2.82
CA ILE A 125 -2.73 16.51 2.75
C ILE A 125 -3.44 15.23 3.23
N ILE A 126 -4.14 15.28 4.37
CA ILE A 126 -4.88 14.13 4.90
C ILE A 126 -6.02 13.72 3.96
N GLN A 127 -6.72 14.68 3.35
CA GLN A 127 -7.77 14.39 2.37
C GLN A 127 -7.22 13.72 1.11
N ILE A 128 -6.08 14.19 0.60
CA ILE A 128 -5.38 13.55 -0.53
C ILE A 128 -4.98 12.12 -0.16
N ILE A 129 -4.47 11.91 1.05
CA ILE A 129 -4.09 10.59 1.56
C ILE A 129 -5.32 9.67 1.69
N ALA A 130 -6.42 10.18 2.25
CA ALA A 130 -7.68 9.46 2.37
C ALA A 130 -8.11 8.92 1.00
N ILE A 131 -8.18 9.80 -0.01
CA ILE A 131 -8.56 9.42 -1.37
C ILE A 131 -7.55 8.45 -2.00
N SER A 132 -6.26 8.54 -1.63
CA SER A 132 -5.19 7.67 -2.17
C SER A 132 -5.23 6.24 -1.62
N ILE A 133 -5.83 6.00 -0.45
CA ILE A 133 -5.94 4.67 0.20
C ILE A 133 -6.65 3.63 -0.69
N PRO A 134 -7.87 3.86 -1.21
CA PRO A 134 -8.55 2.88 -2.05
C PRO A 134 -7.78 2.57 -3.34
N PHE A 135 -7.08 3.55 -3.93
CA PHE A 135 -6.20 3.30 -5.08
C PHE A 135 -5.01 2.41 -4.72
N GLY A 136 -4.41 2.60 -3.53
CA GLY A 136 -3.32 1.77 -3.04
C GLY A 136 -3.75 0.31 -2.85
N VAL A 137 -4.92 0.10 -2.26
CA VAL A 137 -5.50 -1.25 -2.05
C VAL A 137 -5.87 -1.89 -3.39
N PHE A 138 -6.46 -1.13 -4.31
CA PHE A 138 -6.75 -1.61 -5.66
C PHE A 138 -5.50 -2.09 -6.41
N ARG A 139 -4.38 -1.34 -6.30
CA ARG A 139 -3.09 -1.76 -6.83
C ARG A 139 -2.62 -3.09 -6.20
N SER A 140 -2.75 -3.26 -4.88
CA SER A 140 -2.34 -4.50 -4.21
C SER A 140 -3.15 -5.71 -4.69
N ILE A 141 -4.44 -5.51 -4.92
CA ILE A 141 -5.35 -6.54 -5.45
C ILE A 141 -4.89 -7.00 -6.84
N ILE A 142 -4.58 -6.07 -7.75
CA ILE A 142 -4.08 -6.40 -9.09
C ILE A 142 -2.77 -7.16 -9.03
N GLN A 143 -1.90 -6.85 -8.06
CA GLN A 143 -0.62 -7.53 -7.92
C GLN A 143 -0.75 -8.97 -7.39
N THR A 144 -1.82 -9.26 -6.63
CA THR A 144 -2.07 -10.57 -6.00
C THR A 144 -2.87 -11.53 -6.88
N THR A 145 -3.59 -11.02 -7.88
CA THR A 145 -4.41 -11.81 -8.83
C THR A 145 -3.57 -12.23 -10.03
#